data_AF-A0A7Z8DY06-F1
#
_entry.id   AF-A0A7Z8DY06-F1
#
_cell.length_a   1.000
_cell.length_b   1.000
_cell.length_c   1.000
_cell.angle_alpha   90.00
_cell.angle_beta   90.00
_cell.angle_gamma   90.00
#
_symmetry.space_group_name_H-M   'P 1'
#
loop_
_entity.id
_entity.type
_entity.pdbx_description
1 polymer ?
#
loop_
_entity_poly.entity_id
_entity_poly.type
_entity_poly.pdbx_seq_one_letter_code
_entity_poly.pdbx_strand_id
1 'polypeptide(L)'
;MRRKKRIGLIMLVVGVLVGVGGLLLSQHVLHKTSETAFCLSCHSMSKPFEEYQGTVHFSNQKGIRAECADCHIPKSGVDYLFAKLKASKDIYHEFVSGKIDSDDKFEAHRQEMAETVWKQLRETDSATCRSCHMFNAMDIASQSESAQKMHTKAQKDGETCIDCHKGIAHFPPEIKMDDNAVHELEVQAATSVTNGAHIYPFKPSRIGELATANPGTDLTVVDASGKQPIVQLQGYQMQGSENTLYVARGQRLAIATLSDAGIKALTVISEWQADEYGNQWRAASLQGELLDPALADRKPLWQYAGKLDDTYCAGCHAPIAADHYTVNAWPSIAKGMGARTSMSDNELDILTRYFQYNAKDITEKK
;
A
#
# COMPACT_ATOMS: atom_id res chain seq x y z
N MET A 1 -19.55 -69.78 -32.11
CA MET A 1 -19.32 -69.08 -30.82
C MET A 1 -17.87 -68.63 -30.58
N ARG A 2 -16.82 -69.46 -30.82
CA ARG A 2 -15.42 -69.12 -30.50
C ARG A 2 -14.87 -67.88 -31.25
N ARG A 3 -15.24 -67.66 -32.52
CA ARG A 3 -14.79 -66.51 -33.33
C ARG A 3 -15.36 -65.16 -32.83
N LYS A 4 -16.65 -65.12 -32.45
CA LYS A 4 -17.29 -63.94 -31.86
C LYS A 4 -16.69 -63.58 -30.49
N LYS A 5 -16.35 -64.59 -29.66
CA LYS A 5 -15.64 -64.38 -28.39
C LYS A 5 -14.21 -63.85 -28.56
N ARG A 6 -13.47 -64.31 -29.58
CA ARG A 6 -12.13 -63.77 -29.93
C ARG A 6 -12.18 -62.32 -30.42
N ILE A 7 -13.15 -61.98 -31.27
CA ILE A 7 -13.33 -60.60 -31.75
C ILE A 7 -13.70 -59.67 -30.59
N GLY A 8 -14.59 -60.09 -29.68
CA GLY A 8 -14.92 -59.35 -28.47
C GLY A 8 -13.72 -59.13 -27.55
N LEU A 9 -12.86 -60.14 -27.38
CA LEU A 9 -11.63 -60.02 -26.59
C LEU A 9 -10.61 -59.06 -27.22
N ILE A 10 -10.45 -59.11 -28.55
CA ILE A 10 -9.56 -58.17 -29.27
C ILE A 10 -10.08 -56.73 -29.13
N MET A 11 -11.38 -56.50 -29.31
CA MET A 11 -11.97 -55.16 -29.15
C MET A 11 -11.83 -54.65 -27.70
N LEU A 12 -11.97 -55.52 -26.70
CA LEU A 12 -11.73 -55.17 -25.31
C LEU A 12 -10.26 -54.77 -25.07
N VAL A 13 -9.31 -55.57 -25.57
CA VAL A 13 -7.87 -55.27 -25.44
C VAL A 13 -7.51 -53.97 -26.14
N VAL A 14 -8.01 -53.75 -27.36
CA VAL A 14 -7.82 -52.48 -28.08
C VAL A 14 -8.44 -51.32 -27.31
N GLY A 15 -9.65 -51.47 -26.77
CA GLY A 15 -10.30 -50.45 -25.96
C GLY A 15 -9.51 -50.10 -24.70
N VAL A 16 -8.95 -51.10 -24.01
CA VAL A 16 -8.07 -50.88 -22.86
C VAL A 16 -6.78 -50.19 -23.27
N LEU A 17 -6.14 -50.60 -24.37
CA LEU A 17 -4.91 -49.97 -24.86
C LEU A 17 -5.13 -48.51 -25.26
N VAL A 18 -6.25 -48.21 -25.94
CA VAL A 18 -6.64 -46.84 -26.29
C VAL A 18 -6.94 -46.03 -25.03
N GLY A 19 -7.66 -46.60 -24.06
CA GLY A 19 -7.98 -45.93 -22.80
C GLY A 19 -6.73 -45.60 -21.98
N VAL A 20 -5.84 -46.57 -21.79
CA VAL A 20 -4.57 -46.38 -21.08
C VAL A 20 -3.67 -45.41 -21.82
N GLY A 21 -3.54 -45.56 -23.14
CA GLY A 21 -2.76 -44.65 -23.97
C GLY A 21 -3.28 -43.21 -23.89
N GLY A 22 -4.59 -43.03 -23.94
CA GLY A 22 -5.24 -41.73 -23.78
C GLY A 22 -4.96 -41.10 -22.42
N LEU A 23 -5.12 -41.85 -21.32
CA LEU A 23 -4.86 -41.35 -19.98
C LEU A 23 -3.38 -40.95 -19.78
N LEU A 24 -2.44 -41.79 -20.24
CA LEU A 24 -1.01 -41.48 -20.16
C LEU A 24 -0.65 -40.24 -20.96
N LEU A 25 -1.20 -40.11 -22.18
CA LEU A 25 -0.99 -38.94 -23.02
C LEU A 25 -1.57 -37.68 -22.37
N SER A 26 -2.80 -37.74 -21.86
CA SER A 26 -3.43 -36.60 -21.18
C SER A 26 -2.64 -36.16 -19.95
N GLN A 27 -2.19 -37.10 -19.12
CA GLN A 27 -1.34 -36.79 -17.97
C GLN A 27 -0.02 -36.14 -18.40
N HIS A 28 0.62 -36.68 -19.44
CA HIS A 28 1.85 -36.12 -19.96
C HIS A 28 1.67 -34.68 -20.46
N VAL A 29 0.62 -34.41 -21.23
CA VAL A 29 0.30 -33.06 -21.74
C VAL A 29 -0.01 -32.09 -20.60
N LEU A 30 -0.77 -32.52 -19.60
CA LEU A 30 -1.09 -31.70 -18.43
C LEU A 30 0.18 -31.32 -17.65
N HIS A 31 1.09 -32.28 -17.42
CA HIS A 31 2.37 -31.99 -16.78
C HIS A 31 3.26 -31.08 -17.63
N LYS A 32 3.37 -31.33 -18.94
CA LYS A 32 4.18 -30.51 -19.84
C LYS A 32 3.73 -29.06 -19.89
N THR A 33 2.42 -28.82 -19.89
CA THR A 33 1.83 -27.48 -19.84
C THR A 33 1.87 -26.84 -18.45
N SER A 34 2.49 -27.49 -17.46
CA SER A 34 2.79 -26.93 -16.13
C SER A 34 4.27 -26.56 -15.98
N GLU A 35 5.13 -26.91 -16.94
CA GLU A 35 6.55 -26.60 -16.84
C GLU A 35 6.78 -25.08 -17.01
N THR A 36 7.73 -24.52 -16.26
CA THR A 36 8.14 -23.11 -16.40
C THR A 36 8.48 -22.75 -17.85
N ALA A 37 9.14 -23.67 -18.58
CA ALA A 37 9.44 -23.48 -19.99
C ALA A 37 8.19 -23.27 -20.88
N PHE A 38 7.05 -23.90 -20.53
CA PHE A 38 5.78 -23.66 -21.23
C PHE A 38 5.22 -22.28 -20.88
N CYS A 39 5.23 -21.89 -19.61
CA CYS A 39 4.81 -20.54 -19.20
C CYS A 39 5.61 -19.46 -19.92
N LEU A 40 6.94 -19.61 -20.01
CA LEU A 40 7.85 -18.69 -20.69
C LEU A 40 7.78 -18.73 -22.22
N SER A 41 6.95 -19.61 -22.79
CA SER A 41 6.71 -19.58 -24.24
C SER A 41 5.86 -18.38 -24.67
N CYS A 42 5.19 -17.72 -23.72
CA CYS A 42 4.45 -16.49 -23.92
C CYS A 42 5.31 -15.28 -23.51
N HIS A 43 5.28 -14.22 -24.31
CA HIS A 43 6.07 -13.01 -24.04
C HIS A 43 5.61 -12.29 -22.76
N SER A 44 4.31 -12.34 -22.45
CA SER A 44 3.74 -11.74 -21.24
C SER A 44 4.28 -12.32 -19.92
N MET A 45 4.91 -13.50 -19.96
CA MET A 45 5.48 -14.16 -18.78
C MET A 45 6.95 -13.81 -18.53
N SER A 46 7.63 -13.08 -19.42
CA SER A 46 9.03 -12.68 -19.22
C SER A 46 9.20 -11.80 -17.99
N LYS A 47 8.30 -10.83 -17.81
CA LYS A 47 8.36 -9.86 -16.72
C LYS A 47 8.12 -10.50 -15.34
N PRO A 48 7.03 -11.27 -15.11
CA PRO A 48 6.89 -12.05 -13.88
C PRO A 48 8.09 -12.97 -13.58
N PHE A 49 8.73 -13.49 -14.62
CA PHE A 49 9.91 -14.35 -14.47
C PHE A 49 11.14 -13.59 -14.00
N GLU A 50 11.42 -12.41 -14.55
CA GLU A 50 12.49 -11.53 -14.07
C GLU A 50 12.28 -11.13 -12.60
N GLU A 51 11.05 -10.80 -12.21
CA GLU A 51 10.71 -10.50 -10.82
C GLU A 51 10.95 -11.71 -9.90
N TYR A 52 10.51 -12.90 -10.36
CA TYR A 52 10.70 -14.17 -9.64
C TYR A 52 12.18 -14.51 -9.42
N GLN A 53 13.03 -14.25 -10.42
CA GLN A 53 14.48 -14.49 -10.34
C GLN A 53 15.16 -13.73 -9.20
N GLY A 54 14.61 -12.59 -8.79
CA GLY A 54 15.11 -11.79 -7.67
C GLY A 54 14.79 -12.37 -6.28
N THR A 55 14.05 -13.48 -6.19
CA THR A 55 13.48 -13.96 -4.93
C THR A 55 14.20 -15.18 -4.36
N VAL A 56 13.99 -15.42 -3.06
CA VAL A 56 14.49 -16.64 -2.38
C VAL A 56 13.89 -17.94 -2.90
N HIS A 57 12.76 -17.87 -3.62
CA HIS A 57 12.13 -19.03 -4.25
C HIS A 57 12.86 -19.46 -5.53
N PHE A 58 13.60 -18.55 -6.17
CA PHE A 58 14.45 -18.85 -7.33
C PHE A 58 15.87 -19.24 -6.93
N SER A 59 16.44 -18.52 -5.97
CA SER A 59 17.83 -18.70 -5.53
C SER A 59 17.96 -18.57 -4.02
N ASN A 60 18.42 -19.63 -3.36
CA ASN A 60 18.68 -19.65 -1.92
C ASN A 60 19.87 -20.55 -1.57
N GLN A 61 20.36 -20.41 -0.34
CA GLN A 61 21.49 -21.17 0.17
C GLN A 61 21.24 -22.68 0.30
N LYS A 62 19.97 -23.11 0.26
CA LYS A 62 19.59 -24.53 0.40
C LYS A 62 19.53 -25.26 -0.94
N GLY A 63 19.64 -24.55 -2.07
CA GLY A 63 19.59 -25.14 -3.40
C GLY A 63 18.20 -25.67 -3.80
N ILE A 64 17.14 -25.23 -3.12
CA ILE A 64 15.76 -25.62 -3.44
C ILE A 64 15.18 -24.54 -4.35
N ARG A 65 14.47 -24.93 -5.42
CA ARG A 65 13.81 -24.00 -6.33
C ARG A 65 12.34 -24.36 -6.45
N ALA A 66 11.48 -23.35 -6.32
CA ALA A 66 10.05 -23.49 -6.58
C ALA A 66 9.75 -23.01 -8.01
N GLU A 67 9.25 -23.88 -8.87
CA GLU A 67 8.89 -23.51 -10.25
C GLU A 67 7.54 -22.78 -10.30
N CYS A 68 7.19 -22.17 -11.44
CA CYS A 68 5.95 -21.39 -11.58
C CYS A 68 4.71 -22.18 -11.14
N ALA A 69 4.61 -23.44 -11.54
CA ALA A 69 3.50 -24.31 -11.17
C ALA A 69 3.46 -24.67 -9.69
N ASP A 70 4.59 -24.64 -8.98
CA ASP A 70 4.62 -24.98 -7.56
C ASP A 70 3.85 -23.97 -6.70
N CYS A 71 3.77 -22.72 -7.17
CA CYS A 71 3.02 -21.64 -6.53
C CYS A 71 1.63 -21.43 -7.17
N HIS A 72 1.52 -21.52 -8.50
CA HIS A 72 0.30 -21.13 -9.23
C HIS A 72 -0.67 -22.29 -9.51
N ILE A 73 -0.23 -23.55 -9.43
CA ILE A 73 -1.04 -24.71 -9.85
C ILE A 73 -1.12 -25.73 -8.71
N PRO A 74 -2.33 -26.09 -8.24
CA PRO A 74 -2.51 -27.16 -7.25
C PRO A 74 -1.87 -28.47 -7.72
N LYS A 75 -1.26 -29.24 -6.80
CA LYS A 75 -0.43 -30.39 -7.19
C LYS A 75 -1.18 -31.58 -7.80
N SER A 76 -2.47 -31.75 -7.51
CA SER A 76 -3.25 -32.90 -7.99
C SER A 76 -4.77 -32.72 -7.84
N GLY A 77 -5.54 -33.71 -8.28
CA GLY A 77 -6.97 -33.80 -8.03
C GLY A 77 -7.81 -32.91 -8.94
N VAL A 78 -9.01 -32.58 -8.46
CA VAL A 78 -9.99 -31.82 -9.23
C VAL A 78 -9.57 -30.35 -9.36
N ASP A 79 -8.94 -29.78 -8.34
CA ASP A 79 -8.45 -28.39 -8.37
C ASP A 79 -7.34 -28.17 -9.39
N TYR A 80 -6.48 -29.18 -9.59
CA TYR A 80 -5.50 -29.16 -10.68
C TYR A 80 -6.18 -29.04 -12.05
N LEU A 81 -7.22 -29.83 -12.29
CA LEU A 81 -7.97 -29.81 -13.54
C LEU A 81 -8.72 -28.48 -13.73
N PHE A 82 -9.33 -27.94 -12.67
CA PHE A 82 -9.98 -26.63 -12.73
C PHE A 82 -9.00 -25.50 -13.00
N ALA A 83 -7.82 -25.51 -12.38
CA ALA A 83 -6.77 -24.53 -12.65
C ALA A 83 -6.34 -24.58 -14.12
N LYS A 84 -6.18 -25.79 -14.68
CA LYS A 84 -5.85 -25.99 -16.10
C LYS A 84 -6.94 -25.51 -17.06
N LEU A 85 -8.21 -25.71 -16.71
CA LEU A 85 -9.34 -25.17 -17.47
C LEU A 85 -9.38 -23.64 -17.39
N LYS A 86 -9.16 -23.06 -16.21
CA LYS A 86 -9.14 -21.59 -16.02
C LYS A 86 -8.02 -20.92 -16.80
N ALA A 87 -6.84 -21.57 -16.89
CA ALA A 87 -5.70 -21.09 -17.68
C ALA A 87 -6.00 -20.94 -19.18
N SER A 88 -7.09 -21.52 -19.71
CA SER A 88 -7.53 -21.27 -21.09
C SER A 88 -7.86 -19.79 -21.36
N LYS A 89 -8.27 -19.05 -20.31
CA LYS A 89 -8.48 -17.59 -20.39
C LYS A 89 -7.17 -16.86 -20.72
N ASP A 90 -6.05 -17.33 -20.18
CA ASP A 90 -4.74 -16.70 -20.38
C ASP A 90 -4.30 -16.87 -21.84
N ILE A 91 -4.55 -18.05 -22.42
CA ILE A 91 -4.32 -18.33 -23.85
C ILE A 91 -5.17 -17.38 -24.73
N TYR A 92 -6.45 -17.18 -24.39
CA TYR A 92 -7.31 -16.25 -25.12
C TYR A 92 -6.77 -14.80 -25.04
N HIS A 93 -6.34 -14.36 -23.86
CA HIS A 93 -5.83 -13.00 -23.70
C HIS A 93 -4.47 -12.76 -24.36
N GLU A 94 -3.62 -13.78 -24.39
CA GLU A 94 -2.32 -13.74 -25.06
C GLU A 94 -2.49 -13.69 -26.59
N PHE A 95 -3.27 -14.61 -27.16
CA PHE A 95 -3.30 -14.82 -28.62
C PHE A 95 -4.45 -14.12 -29.35
N VAL A 96 -5.53 -13.73 -28.65
CA VAL A 96 -6.72 -13.15 -29.29
C VAL A 96 -6.94 -11.70 -28.89
N SER A 97 -6.98 -11.39 -27.58
CA SER A 97 -7.34 -10.04 -27.15
C SER A 97 -6.15 -9.08 -27.00
N GLY A 98 -4.92 -9.59 -26.85
CA GLY A 98 -3.73 -8.76 -26.58
C GLY A 98 -3.89 -7.92 -25.30
N LYS A 99 -4.48 -8.50 -24.24
CA LYS A 99 -4.85 -7.74 -23.03
C LYS A 99 -3.61 -7.20 -22.28
N ILE A 100 -2.48 -7.89 -22.38
CA ILE A 100 -1.22 -7.60 -21.70
C ILE A 100 0.00 -7.67 -22.65
N ASP A 101 -0.20 -7.30 -23.92
CA ASP A 101 0.83 -7.42 -24.98
C ASP A 101 1.93 -6.35 -24.96
N SER A 102 1.88 -5.43 -23.98
CA SER A 102 2.88 -4.40 -23.75
C SER A 102 3.05 -4.15 -22.25
N ASP A 103 4.19 -3.56 -21.87
CA ASP A 103 4.48 -3.23 -20.47
C ASP A 103 3.41 -2.33 -19.85
N ASP A 104 2.97 -1.28 -20.56
CA ASP A 104 1.92 -0.37 -20.09
C ASP A 104 0.60 -1.11 -19.84
N LYS A 105 0.23 -2.03 -20.73
CA LYS A 105 -0.98 -2.84 -20.57
C LYS A 105 -0.86 -3.85 -19.43
N PHE A 106 0.32 -4.46 -19.27
CA PHE A 106 0.61 -5.37 -18.16
C PHE A 106 0.44 -4.62 -16.83
N GLU A 107 1.06 -3.44 -16.70
CA GLU A 107 0.96 -2.61 -15.49
C GLU A 107 -0.46 -2.15 -15.21
N ALA A 108 -1.19 -1.71 -16.24
CA ALA A 108 -2.60 -1.30 -16.11
C ALA A 108 -3.51 -2.42 -15.57
N HIS A 109 -3.14 -3.69 -15.78
CA HIS A 109 -3.89 -4.85 -15.30
C HIS A 109 -3.23 -5.59 -14.13
N ARG A 110 -2.05 -5.14 -13.65
CA ARG A 110 -1.29 -5.83 -12.60
C ARG A 110 -2.13 -6.04 -11.34
N GLN A 111 -2.92 -5.04 -10.96
CA GLN A 111 -3.80 -5.13 -9.79
C GLN A 111 -4.90 -6.18 -9.97
N GLU A 112 -5.64 -6.15 -11.08
CA GLU A 112 -6.69 -7.15 -11.39
C GLU A 112 -6.11 -8.58 -11.37
N MET A 113 -4.92 -8.75 -11.96
CA MET A 113 -4.24 -10.05 -12.01
C MET A 113 -3.81 -10.51 -10.61
N ALA A 114 -3.17 -9.64 -9.83
CA ALA A 114 -2.72 -9.94 -8.48
C ALA A 114 -3.88 -10.30 -7.55
N GLU A 115 -4.96 -9.51 -7.55
CA GLU A 115 -6.16 -9.76 -6.75
C GLU A 115 -6.83 -11.08 -7.13
N THR A 116 -6.86 -11.42 -8.42
CA THR A 116 -7.39 -12.70 -8.91
C THR A 116 -6.60 -13.88 -8.34
N VAL A 117 -5.26 -13.78 -8.35
CA VAL A 117 -4.38 -14.84 -7.80
C VAL A 117 -4.50 -14.90 -6.27
N TRP A 118 -4.50 -13.76 -5.58
CA TRP A 118 -4.65 -13.72 -4.12
C TRP A 118 -5.97 -14.30 -3.66
N LYS A 119 -7.07 -13.95 -4.34
CA LYS A 119 -8.38 -14.52 -4.06
C LYS A 119 -8.36 -16.04 -4.23
N GLN A 120 -7.78 -16.55 -5.32
CA GLN A 120 -7.67 -18.00 -5.53
C GLN A 120 -6.82 -18.69 -4.47
N LEU A 121 -5.67 -18.10 -4.11
CA LEU A 121 -4.82 -18.63 -3.03
C LEU A 121 -5.56 -18.62 -1.69
N ARG A 122 -6.35 -17.59 -1.40
CA ARG A 122 -7.15 -17.53 -0.18
C ARG A 122 -8.27 -18.57 -0.16
N GLU A 123 -9.02 -18.70 -1.24
CA GLU A 123 -10.11 -19.69 -1.39
C GLU A 123 -9.64 -21.14 -1.27
N THR A 124 -8.37 -21.39 -1.62
CA THR A 124 -7.74 -22.71 -1.53
C THR A 124 -6.88 -22.89 -0.26
N ASP A 125 -7.06 -22.04 0.74
CA ASP A 125 -6.25 -22.03 1.98
C ASP A 125 -4.73 -22.05 1.72
N SER A 126 -4.30 -21.35 0.68
CA SER A 126 -2.91 -21.29 0.21
C SER A 126 -2.30 -22.70 0.03
N ALA A 127 -3.07 -23.66 -0.50
CA ALA A 127 -2.68 -25.06 -0.62
C ALA A 127 -1.30 -25.27 -1.28
N THR A 128 -0.97 -24.47 -2.29
CA THR A 128 0.34 -24.50 -2.96
C THR A 128 1.46 -24.04 -2.03
N CYS A 129 1.27 -22.95 -1.28
CA CYS A 129 2.20 -22.50 -0.24
C CYS A 129 2.39 -23.57 0.84
N ARG A 130 1.29 -24.12 1.35
CA ARG A 130 1.29 -25.14 2.41
C ARG A 130 1.90 -26.46 1.98
N SER A 131 2.00 -26.75 0.68
CA SER A 131 2.70 -27.94 0.20
C SER A 131 4.19 -27.98 0.57
N CYS A 132 4.77 -26.80 0.84
CA CYS A 132 6.16 -26.63 1.31
C CYS A 132 6.24 -25.95 2.69
N HIS A 133 5.30 -25.05 3.01
CA HIS A 133 5.29 -24.21 4.20
C HIS A 133 4.11 -24.55 5.12
N MET A 134 4.22 -25.65 5.87
CA MET A 134 3.20 -26.03 6.84
C MET A 134 3.46 -25.41 8.20
N PHE A 135 2.43 -24.83 8.81
CA PHE A 135 2.48 -24.24 10.14
C PHE A 135 3.05 -25.17 11.23
N ASN A 136 2.74 -26.47 11.17
CA ASN A 136 3.23 -27.46 12.12
C ASN A 136 4.69 -27.91 11.86
N ALA A 137 5.26 -27.56 10.71
CA ALA A 137 6.65 -27.85 10.35
C ALA A 137 7.56 -26.62 10.48
N MET A 138 6.99 -25.43 10.75
CA MET A 138 7.75 -24.22 11.02
C MET A 138 8.31 -24.24 12.45
N ASP A 139 9.60 -23.98 12.59
CA ASP A 139 10.20 -23.71 13.90
C ASP A 139 9.86 -22.26 14.29
N ILE A 140 8.69 -22.04 14.88
CA ILE A 140 8.23 -20.71 15.31
C ILE A 140 9.22 -20.07 16.27
N ALA A 141 9.77 -20.82 17.23
CA ALA A 141 10.68 -20.27 18.25
C ALA A 141 11.96 -19.66 17.65
N SER A 142 12.40 -20.15 16.49
CA SER A 142 13.56 -19.61 15.76
C SER A 142 13.30 -18.33 14.97
N GLN A 143 12.03 -17.91 14.82
CA GLN A 143 11.65 -16.72 14.05
C GLN A 143 11.82 -15.42 14.86
N SER A 144 11.73 -14.26 14.20
CA SER A 144 11.67 -12.97 14.89
C SER A 144 10.44 -12.89 15.80
N GLU A 145 10.52 -12.15 16.90
CA GLU A 145 9.42 -12.05 17.88
C GLU A 145 8.09 -11.59 17.24
N SER A 146 8.17 -10.68 16.26
CA SER A 146 7.01 -10.25 15.47
C SER A 146 6.40 -11.40 14.66
N ALA A 147 7.22 -12.14 13.91
CA ALA A 147 6.75 -13.28 13.12
C ALA A 147 6.15 -14.38 14.00
N GLN A 148 6.70 -14.62 15.20
CA GLN A 148 6.16 -15.56 16.17
C GLN A 148 4.72 -15.22 16.56
N LYS A 149 4.50 -13.96 16.95
CA LYS A 149 3.17 -13.46 17.35
C LYS A 149 2.19 -13.56 16.19
N MET A 150 2.60 -13.14 14.98
CA MET A 150 1.74 -13.14 13.80
C MET A 150 1.39 -14.55 13.33
N HIS A 151 2.36 -15.46 13.23
CA HIS A 151 2.06 -16.85 12.85
C HIS A 151 1.21 -17.58 13.89
N THR A 152 1.42 -17.32 15.19
CA THR A 152 0.57 -17.90 16.24
C THR A 152 -0.87 -17.39 16.14
N LYS A 153 -1.05 -16.09 15.86
CA LYS A 153 -2.36 -15.50 15.62
C LYS A 153 -3.03 -16.07 14.37
N ALA A 154 -2.31 -16.14 13.24
CA ALA A 154 -2.83 -16.68 11.99
C ALA A 154 -3.32 -18.13 12.13
N GLN A 155 -2.57 -18.97 12.86
CA GLN A 155 -2.99 -20.34 13.17
C GLN A 155 -4.27 -20.40 14.01
N LYS A 156 -4.40 -19.50 14.99
CA LYS A 156 -5.57 -19.45 15.88
C LYS A 156 -6.81 -18.95 15.14
N ASP A 157 -6.64 -17.95 14.29
CA ASP A 157 -7.74 -17.23 13.64
C ASP A 157 -8.11 -17.84 12.27
N GLY A 158 -7.37 -18.85 11.81
CA GLY A 158 -7.63 -19.55 10.55
C GLY A 158 -7.26 -18.74 9.31
N GLU A 159 -6.27 -17.85 9.43
CA GLU A 159 -5.79 -17.04 8.31
C GLU A 159 -4.94 -17.88 7.34
N THR A 160 -4.96 -17.49 6.08
CA THR A 160 -4.20 -18.12 5.00
C THR A 160 -2.86 -17.41 4.80
N CYS A 161 -1.89 -18.06 4.18
CA CYS A 161 -0.56 -17.48 3.97
C CYS A 161 -0.62 -16.17 3.17
N ILE A 162 -1.51 -16.10 2.17
CA ILE A 162 -1.65 -14.95 1.26
C ILE A 162 -2.37 -13.75 1.89
N ASP A 163 -3.00 -13.92 3.05
CA ASP A 163 -3.62 -12.80 3.77
C ASP A 163 -2.56 -11.78 4.22
N CYS A 164 -1.35 -12.26 4.55
CA CYS A 164 -0.21 -11.41 4.92
C CYS A 164 0.91 -11.40 3.86
N HIS A 165 1.26 -12.55 3.27
CA HIS A 165 2.40 -12.66 2.36
C HIS A 165 2.00 -12.33 0.91
N LYS A 166 1.72 -11.06 0.63
CA LYS A 166 1.50 -10.56 -0.73
C LYS A 166 2.83 -10.10 -1.34
N GLY A 167 2.98 -10.22 -2.66
CA GLY A 167 4.20 -9.81 -3.36
C GLY A 167 5.42 -10.72 -3.11
N ILE A 168 5.21 -12.01 -2.85
CA ILE A 168 6.28 -12.98 -2.51
C ILE A 168 7.30 -13.15 -3.64
N ALA A 169 6.79 -13.31 -4.87
CA ALA A 169 7.59 -13.65 -6.06
C ALA A 169 7.52 -12.58 -7.16
N HIS A 170 6.54 -11.69 -7.08
CA HIS A 170 6.25 -10.67 -8.08
C HIS A 170 6.04 -9.34 -7.37
N PHE A 171 6.42 -8.23 -7.99
CA PHE A 171 6.18 -6.92 -7.42
C PHE A 171 4.67 -6.74 -7.21
N PRO A 172 4.24 -6.34 -5.99
CA PRO A 172 2.84 -6.09 -5.73
C PRO A 172 2.32 -5.00 -6.67
N PRO A 173 1.03 -5.02 -7.04
CA PRO A 173 0.43 -3.91 -7.75
C PRO A 173 0.61 -2.62 -6.98
N GLU A 174 0.72 -1.50 -7.69
CA GLU A 174 0.64 -0.18 -7.09
C GLU A 174 -0.66 -0.12 -6.28
N ILE A 175 -0.54 0.01 -4.96
CA ILE A 175 -1.72 0.32 -4.15
C ILE A 175 -2.01 1.77 -4.46
N LYS A 176 -3.12 2.06 -5.14
CA LYS A 176 -3.71 3.39 -5.12
C LYS A 176 -4.70 3.36 -3.98
N MET A 177 -4.45 4.13 -2.92
CA MET A 177 -5.49 4.37 -1.95
C MET A 177 -6.65 5.02 -2.72
N ASP A 178 -7.78 4.35 -2.65
CA ASP A 178 -9.00 4.71 -3.37
C ASP A 178 -9.33 6.18 -3.13
N ASP A 179 -9.67 6.92 -4.19
CA ASP A 179 -10.13 8.32 -4.14
C ASP A 179 -11.27 8.50 -3.10
N ASN A 180 -11.98 7.41 -2.78
CA ASN A 180 -13.00 7.35 -1.72
C ASN A 180 -12.47 7.70 -0.31
N ALA A 181 -11.20 7.48 0.01
CA ALA A 181 -10.69 7.73 1.37
C ALA A 181 -10.44 9.23 1.65
N VAL A 182 -10.12 10.03 0.62
CA VAL A 182 -10.16 11.51 0.72
C VAL A 182 -11.60 11.99 0.75
N HIS A 183 -12.49 11.36 -0.04
CA HIS A 183 -13.93 11.66 0.01
C HIS A 183 -14.52 11.40 1.41
N GLU A 184 -14.09 10.37 2.13
CA GLU A 184 -14.48 10.12 3.52
C GLU A 184 -14.08 11.28 4.46
N LEU A 185 -12.92 11.91 4.24
CA LEU A 185 -12.50 13.11 5.00
C LEU A 185 -13.33 14.34 4.58
N GLU A 186 -13.66 14.48 3.30
CA GLU A 186 -14.53 15.55 2.80
C GLU A 186 -15.95 15.45 3.36
N VAL A 187 -16.50 14.24 3.47
CA VAL A 187 -17.81 13.98 4.10
C VAL A 187 -17.78 14.29 5.60
N GLN A 188 -16.63 14.12 6.25
CA GLN A 188 -16.42 14.44 7.67
C GLN A 188 -16.03 15.89 7.93
N ALA A 189 -15.87 16.72 6.88
CA ALA A 189 -15.60 18.14 7.03
C ALA A 189 -16.72 18.82 7.83
N ALA A 190 -16.34 19.77 8.67
CA ALA A 190 -17.27 20.45 9.55
C ALA A 190 -18.30 21.23 8.70
N THR A 191 -19.55 20.77 8.72
CA THR A 191 -20.66 21.39 7.97
C THR A 191 -21.14 22.70 8.59
N SER A 192 -20.79 22.95 9.85
CA SER A 192 -21.00 24.22 10.55
C SER A 192 -19.93 24.39 11.62
N VAL A 193 -19.42 25.61 11.77
CA VAL A 193 -18.40 25.97 12.76
C VAL A 193 -18.89 27.13 13.62
N THR A 194 -18.42 27.23 14.86
CA THR A 194 -18.76 28.32 15.78
C THR A 194 -17.54 29.19 16.04
N ASN A 195 -17.74 30.45 16.43
CA ASN A 195 -16.63 31.31 16.87
C ASN A 195 -15.89 30.65 18.06
N GLY A 196 -14.57 30.65 18.01
CA GLY A 196 -13.69 29.97 18.96
C GLY A 196 -13.49 28.47 18.70
N ALA A 197 -14.13 27.88 17.69
CA ALA A 197 -13.89 26.49 17.33
C ALA A 197 -12.50 26.32 16.70
N HIS A 198 -11.85 25.20 16.99
CA HIS A 198 -10.63 24.77 16.30
C HIS A 198 -11.00 23.87 15.12
N ILE A 199 -10.41 24.14 13.95
CA ILE A 199 -10.60 23.34 12.74
C ILE A 199 -9.27 23.02 12.08
N TYR A 200 -9.25 21.93 11.33
CA TYR A 200 -8.02 21.30 10.83
C TYR A 200 -8.14 20.98 9.34
N PRO A 201 -7.37 21.65 8.46
CA PRO A 201 -7.30 21.29 7.05
C PRO A 201 -6.87 19.83 6.86
N PHE A 202 -7.43 19.13 5.89
CA PHE A 202 -6.98 17.78 5.50
C PHE A 202 -6.26 17.76 4.15
N LYS A 203 -6.22 18.90 3.46
CA LYS A 203 -5.46 19.18 2.23
C LYS A 203 -4.88 20.60 2.31
N PRO A 204 -3.87 20.96 1.49
CA PRO A 204 -3.42 22.34 1.38
C PRO A 204 -4.61 23.27 1.11
N SER A 205 -4.86 24.19 2.04
CA SER A 205 -6.09 24.99 2.10
C SER A 205 -5.77 26.47 2.09
N ARG A 206 -6.46 27.24 1.24
CA ARG A 206 -6.17 28.67 1.08
C ARG A 206 -6.86 29.51 2.15
N ILE A 207 -6.10 30.45 2.72
CA ILE A 207 -6.57 31.53 3.57
C ILE A 207 -6.53 32.81 2.74
N GLY A 208 -7.60 33.05 1.99
CA GLY A 208 -7.68 34.08 0.95
C GLY A 208 -6.46 34.06 0.01
N GLU A 209 -5.92 35.24 -0.27
CA GLU A 209 -4.67 35.43 -1.01
C GLU A 209 -3.42 35.52 -0.09
N LEU A 210 -3.60 35.33 1.21
CA LEU A 210 -2.58 35.63 2.22
C LEU A 210 -1.70 34.42 2.52
N ALA A 211 -2.27 33.23 2.60
CA ALA A 211 -1.53 32.03 2.97
C ALA A 211 -2.17 30.75 2.42
N THR A 212 -1.36 29.69 2.37
CA THR A 212 -1.82 28.30 2.22
C THR A 212 -1.48 27.56 3.49
N ALA A 213 -2.51 27.11 4.22
CA ALA A 213 -2.40 26.29 5.41
C ALA A 213 -2.21 24.83 5.03
N ASN A 214 -1.33 24.17 5.77
CA ASN A 214 -0.98 22.78 5.56
C ASN A 214 -1.97 21.83 6.29
N PRO A 215 -2.12 20.57 5.83
CA PRO A 215 -2.89 19.55 6.53
C PRO A 215 -2.53 19.40 8.02
N GLY A 216 -3.56 19.27 8.86
CA GLY A 216 -3.45 19.15 10.31
C GLY A 216 -3.18 20.46 11.05
N THR A 217 -2.92 21.58 10.37
CA THR A 217 -2.71 22.88 11.01
C THR A 217 -3.90 23.27 11.87
N ASP A 218 -3.64 23.75 13.08
CA ASP A 218 -4.68 24.32 13.95
C ASP A 218 -5.09 25.71 13.44
N LEU A 219 -6.37 25.87 13.14
CA LEU A 219 -6.98 27.14 12.79
C LEU A 219 -8.11 27.45 13.78
N THR A 220 -8.05 28.62 14.41
CA THR A 220 -9.12 29.09 15.31
C THR A 220 -10.13 29.92 14.53
N VAL A 221 -11.42 29.57 14.58
CA VAL A 221 -12.48 30.33 13.91
C VAL A 221 -12.75 31.63 14.68
N VAL A 222 -12.55 32.77 14.03
CA VAL A 222 -12.77 34.11 14.61
C VAL A 222 -14.17 34.61 14.29
N ASP A 223 -14.65 34.35 13.07
CA ASP A 223 -15.98 34.73 12.61
C ASP A 223 -16.57 33.65 11.69
N ALA A 224 -17.69 33.07 12.12
CA ALA A 224 -18.46 32.07 11.40
C ALA A 224 -19.76 32.63 10.78
N SER A 225 -19.98 33.94 10.82
CA SER A 225 -21.23 34.56 10.34
C SER A 225 -21.34 34.61 8.81
N GLY A 226 -20.20 34.58 8.11
CA GLY A 226 -20.09 34.58 6.66
C GLY A 226 -20.28 33.20 6.01
N LYS A 227 -20.30 33.17 4.67
CA LYS A 227 -20.31 31.92 3.89
C LYS A 227 -19.00 31.13 4.05
N GLN A 228 -17.89 31.84 4.23
CA GLN A 228 -16.58 31.29 4.56
C GLN A 228 -16.17 31.81 5.93
N PRO A 229 -15.69 30.96 6.84
CA PRO A 229 -15.27 31.41 8.15
C PRO A 229 -13.96 32.20 8.04
N ILE A 230 -13.86 33.27 8.83
CA ILE A 230 -12.57 33.93 9.08
C ILE A 230 -11.85 33.12 10.14
N VAL A 231 -10.64 32.68 9.80
CA VAL A 231 -9.79 31.88 10.68
C VAL A 231 -8.56 32.66 11.10
N GLN A 232 -8.08 32.38 12.31
CA GLN A 232 -6.80 32.81 12.82
C GLN A 232 -5.82 31.64 12.76
N LEU A 233 -4.71 31.88 12.09
CA LEU A 233 -3.53 31.04 12.06
C LEU A 233 -2.48 31.66 12.98
N GLN A 234 -1.88 30.86 13.86
CA GLN A 234 -0.80 31.30 14.74
C GLN A 234 0.40 30.35 14.64
N GLY A 235 1.61 30.91 14.62
CA GLY A 235 2.84 30.12 14.58
C GLY A 235 4.07 30.99 14.77
N TYR A 236 5.22 30.46 14.33
CA TYR A 236 6.51 31.12 14.46
C TYR A 236 7.15 31.34 13.08
N GLN A 237 7.70 32.53 12.85
CA GLN A 237 8.57 32.82 11.71
C GLN A 237 10.03 32.67 12.13
N MET A 238 10.84 32.13 11.22
CA MET A 238 12.30 32.12 11.32
C MET A 238 12.87 33.23 10.43
N GLN A 239 13.86 33.96 10.92
CA GLN A 239 14.54 35.00 10.14
C GLN A 239 15.21 34.39 8.90
N GLY A 240 15.01 35.01 7.74
CA GLY A 240 15.45 34.50 6.43
C GLY A 240 14.51 33.45 5.79
N SER A 241 13.41 33.10 6.47
CA SER A 241 12.35 32.22 5.97
C SER A 241 10.97 32.78 6.32
N GLU A 242 10.80 34.10 6.19
CA GLU A 242 9.59 34.82 6.60
C GLU A 242 8.33 34.40 5.83
N ASN A 243 8.48 33.76 4.67
CA ASN A 243 7.37 33.21 3.89
C ASN A 243 6.76 31.93 4.51
N THR A 244 7.28 31.42 5.63
CA THR A 244 6.81 30.16 6.23
C THR A 244 6.50 30.36 7.71
N LEU A 245 5.36 29.84 8.15
CA LEU A 245 5.03 29.70 9.57
C LEU A 245 5.27 28.27 10.03
N TYR A 246 5.90 28.15 11.18
CA TYR A 246 6.24 26.89 11.83
C TYR A 246 5.45 26.71 13.13
N VAL A 247 5.26 25.46 13.52
CA VAL A 247 4.50 25.09 14.72
C VAL A 247 5.11 25.68 16.01
N ALA A 248 6.44 25.65 16.11
CA ALA A 248 7.18 26.05 17.29
C ALA A 248 8.61 26.45 16.94
N ARG A 249 9.26 27.20 17.83
CA ARG A 249 10.68 27.59 17.70
C ARG A 249 11.56 26.34 17.66
N GLY A 250 12.46 26.29 16.69
CA GLY A 250 13.37 25.15 16.48
C GLY A 250 12.69 23.89 15.90
N GLN A 251 11.37 23.89 15.69
CA GLN A 251 10.63 22.77 15.12
C GLN A 251 10.19 23.08 13.68
N ARG A 252 10.84 22.45 12.71
CA ARG A 252 10.61 22.62 11.26
C ARG A 252 9.38 21.86 10.76
N LEU A 253 8.28 21.93 11.50
CA LEU A 253 6.95 21.55 11.03
C LEU A 253 6.29 22.82 10.49
N ALA A 254 6.30 22.98 9.17
CA ALA A 254 5.66 24.09 8.49
C ALA A 254 4.13 23.93 8.55
N ILE A 255 3.45 24.90 9.15
CA ILE A 255 1.99 24.91 9.30
C ILE A 255 1.31 25.76 8.22
N ALA A 256 2.02 26.69 7.61
CA ALA A 256 1.55 27.44 6.45
C ALA A 256 2.68 28.09 5.65
N THR A 257 2.41 28.33 4.37
CA THR A 257 3.22 29.18 3.48
C THR A 257 2.47 30.49 3.22
N LEU A 258 3.15 31.61 3.37
CA LEU A 258 2.63 32.96 3.22
C LEU A 258 2.97 33.53 1.84
N SER A 259 2.05 34.30 1.27
CA SER A 259 2.32 35.15 0.11
C SER A 259 3.00 36.46 0.54
N ASP A 260 3.50 37.25 -0.41
CA ASP A 260 4.01 38.60 -0.13
C ASP A 260 2.96 39.50 0.55
N ALA A 261 1.68 39.31 0.20
CA ALA A 261 0.57 39.99 0.85
C ALA A 261 0.37 39.48 2.28
N GLY A 262 0.47 38.17 2.51
CA GLY A 262 0.40 37.55 3.83
C GLY A 262 1.52 38.00 4.76
N ILE A 263 2.75 38.12 4.26
CA ILE A 263 3.90 38.62 5.05
C ILE A 263 3.64 40.05 5.53
N LYS A 264 3.04 40.90 4.69
CA LYS A 264 2.70 42.29 5.03
C LYS A 264 1.49 42.40 5.96
N ALA A 265 0.54 41.48 5.85
CA ALA A 265 -0.68 41.42 6.67
C ALA A 265 -0.46 40.73 8.03
N LEU A 266 0.73 40.17 8.26
CA LEU A 266 1.07 39.43 9.45
C LEU A 266 1.06 40.31 10.70
N THR A 267 0.41 39.85 11.76
CA THR A 267 0.50 40.48 13.08
C THR A 267 1.66 39.85 13.84
N VAL A 268 2.69 40.65 14.16
CA VAL A 268 3.83 40.21 14.96
C VAL A 268 3.45 40.22 16.44
N ILE A 269 3.61 39.08 17.11
CA ILE A 269 3.20 38.87 18.51
C ILE A 269 4.40 39.01 19.45
N SER A 270 5.60 38.65 19.01
CA SER A 270 6.81 38.73 19.83
C SER A 270 7.98 39.37 19.07
N GLU A 271 8.94 39.88 19.84
CA GLU A 271 10.27 40.20 19.30
C GLU A 271 11.02 38.94 18.88
N TRP A 272 12.09 39.13 18.12
CA TRP A 272 13.00 38.07 17.70
C TRP A 272 13.76 37.48 18.89
N GLN A 273 13.81 36.16 18.97
CA GLN A 273 14.52 35.41 20.00
C GLN A 273 15.30 34.27 19.37
N ALA A 274 16.56 34.11 19.79
CA ALA A 274 17.42 33.02 19.33
C ALA A 274 16.95 31.67 19.89
N ASP A 275 17.03 30.62 19.07
CA ASP A 275 17.02 29.23 19.53
C ASP A 275 18.43 28.76 19.97
N GLU A 276 18.54 27.50 20.42
CA GLU A 276 19.80 26.87 20.85
C GLU A 276 20.87 26.84 19.74
N TYR A 277 20.48 26.96 18.47
CA TYR A 277 21.36 26.95 17.31
C TYR A 277 21.64 28.38 16.78
N GLY A 278 21.15 29.42 17.45
CA GLY A 278 21.33 30.81 17.07
C GLY A 278 20.37 31.32 16.00
N ASN A 279 19.39 30.53 15.54
CA ASN A 279 18.39 31.00 14.59
C ASN A 279 17.40 31.92 15.31
N GLN A 280 17.06 33.05 14.68
CA GLN A 280 16.12 34.01 15.26
C GLN A 280 14.68 33.63 14.89
N TRP A 281 13.81 33.59 15.90
CA TRP A 281 12.40 33.25 15.77
C TRP A 281 11.50 34.32 16.39
N ARG A 282 10.33 34.54 15.80
CA ARG A 282 9.27 35.38 16.41
C ARG A 282 7.90 34.72 16.26
N ALA A 283 7.03 34.92 17.25
CA ALA A 283 5.63 34.52 17.17
C ALA A 283 4.85 35.51 16.29
N ALA A 284 3.94 34.97 15.49
CA ALA A 284 3.10 35.76 14.62
C ALA A 284 1.73 35.10 14.38
N SER A 285 0.75 35.91 14.01
CA SER A 285 -0.57 35.45 13.60
C SER A 285 -1.03 36.12 12.31
N LEU A 286 -1.92 35.43 11.61
CA LEU A 286 -2.57 35.90 10.40
C LEU A 286 -4.06 35.55 10.51
N GLN A 287 -4.92 36.48 10.10
CA GLN A 287 -6.34 36.21 9.94
C GLN A 287 -6.75 36.34 8.47
N GLY A 288 -7.69 35.50 8.03
CA GLY A 288 -8.26 35.58 6.69
C GLY A 288 -9.36 34.55 6.47
N GLU A 289 -10.02 34.64 5.33
CA GLU A 289 -11.12 33.76 4.95
C GLU A 289 -10.59 32.38 4.53
N LEU A 290 -11.08 31.31 5.17
CA LEU A 290 -10.76 29.94 4.78
C LEU A 290 -11.64 29.53 3.59
N LEU A 291 -10.99 29.22 2.46
CA LEU A 291 -11.69 28.91 1.21
C LEU A 291 -12.10 27.43 1.10
N ASP A 292 -11.40 26.55 1.80
CA ASP A 292 -11.51 25.10 1.68
C ASP A 292 -12.14 24.46 2.94
N PRO A 293 -12.83 23.31 2.81
CA PRO A 293 -13.38 22.58 3.96
C PRO A 293 -12.29 22.11 4.94
N ALA A 294 -12.62 22.04 6.22
CA ALA A 294 -11.74 21.58 7.28
C ALA A 294 -12.47 20.66 8.27
N LEU A 295 -11.73 19.81 8.96
CA LEU A 295 -12.25 18.88 9.98
C LEU A 295 -12.41 19.58 11.33
N ALA A 296 -13.37 19.12 12.15
CA ALA A 296 -13.53 19.59 13.52
C ALA A 296 -12.57 18.90 14.53
N ASP A 297 -11.97 17.77 14.16
CA ASP A 297 -11.00 17.02 14.97
C ASP A 297 -9.90 16.49 14.04
N ARG A 298 -8.65 16.43 14.51
CA ARG A 298 -7.53 15.83 13.76
C ARG A 298 -7.59 14.30 13.69
N LYS A 299 -8.35 13.63 14.57
CA LYS A 299 -8.42 12.16 14.66
C LYS A 299 -8.71 11.46 13.32
N PRO A 300 -9.70 11.86 12.51
CA PRO A 300 -9.96 11.21 11.23
C PRO A 300 -8.76 11.32 10.28
N LEU A 301 -8.10 12.49 10.24
CA LEU A 301 -6.89 12.70 9.45
C LEU A 301 -5.75 11.78 9.90
N TRP A 302 -5.56 11.60 11.21
CA TRP A 302 -4.53 10.71 11.74
C TRP A 302 -4.86 9.23 11.60
N GLN A 303 -6.13 8.85 11.64
CA GLN A 303 -6.57 7.50 11.29
C GLN A 303 -6.29 7.20 9.82
N TYR A 304 -6.54 8.17 8.93
CA TYR A 304 -6.20 8.08 7.52
C TYR A 304 -4.68 7.97 7.30
N ALA A 305 -3.88 8.77 8.00
CA ALA A 305 -2.42 8.66 7.95
C ALA A 305 -1.89 7.31 8.48
N GLY A 306 -2.50 6.76 9.54
CA GLY A 306 -2.16 5.42 10.02
C GLY A 306 -2.46 4.34 8.98
N LYS A 307 -3.61 4.43 8.29
CA LYS A 307 -3.93 3.54 7.17
C LYS A 307 -2.93 3.69 6.02
N LEU A 308 -2.46 4.90 5.73
CA LEU A 308 -1.42 5.14 4.73
C LEU A 308 -0.12 4.40 5.10
N ASP A 309 0.35 4.54 6.34
CA ASP A 309 1.55 3.87 6.84
C ASP A 309 1.42 2.34 6.77
N ASP A 310 0.29 1.80 7.22
CA ASP A 310 0.01 0.36 7.17
C ASP A 310 -0.06 -0.17 5.72
N THR A 311 -0.67 0.60 4.83
CA THR A 311 -0.91 0.18 3.44
C THR A 311 0.36 0.24 2.61
N TYR A 312 1.12 1.33 2.73
CA TYR A 312 2.28 1.61 1.87
C TYR A 312 3.62 1.19 2.47
N CYS A 313 3.75 1.19 3.80
CA CYS A 313 5.05 0.96 4.47
C CYS A 313 5.16 -0.41 5.13
N ALA A 314 4.06 -0.99 5.65
CA ALA A 314 4.10 -2.28 6.35
C ALA A 314 4.44 -3.49 5.46
N GLY A 315 4.36 -3.34 4.13
CA GLY A 315 4.73 -4.40 3.18
C GLY A 315 6.23 -4.65 3.06
N CYS A 316 7.07 -3.66 3.42
CA CYS A 316 8.53 -3.72 3.27
C CYS A 316 9.26 -4.00 4.60
N HIS A 317 8.75 -3.47 5.71
CA HIS A 317 9.24 -3.67 7.07
C HIS A 317 8.12 -3.40 8.07
N ALA A 318 8.35 -3.69 9.36
CA ALA A 318 7.42 -3.25 10.40
C ALA A 318 7.33 -1.71 10.41
N PRO A 319 6.13 -1.11 10.53
CA PRO A 319 5.98 0.35 10.62
C PRO A 319 6.85 0.94 11.74
N ILE A 320 7.50 2.06 11.43
CA ILE A 320 8.35 2.76 12.41
C ILE A 320 7.44 3.65 13.23
N ALA A 321 7.45 3.47 14.56
CA ALA A 321 6.64 4.28 15.46
C ALA A 321 6.93 5.79 15.27
N ALA A 322 5.89 6.62 15.25
CA ALA A 322 6.01 8.06 15.01
C ALA A 322 6.88 8.79 16.05
N ASP A 323 7.00 8.24 17.26
CA ASP A 323 7.84 8.76 18.33
C ASP A 323 9.31 8.30 18.24
N HIS A 324 9.72 7.68 17.14
CA HIS A 324 11.09 7.21 16.97
C HIS A 324 12.07 8.35 16.59
N TYR A 325 11.68 9.22 15.66
CA TYR A 325 12.50 10.34 15.18
C TYR A 325 12.00 11.71 15.69
N THR A 326 12.82 12.74 15.51
CA THR A 326 12.46 14.13 15.83
C THR A 326 11.55 14.74 14.76
N VAL A 327 10.83 15.81 15.11
CA VAL A 327 10.05 16.65 14.19
C VAL A 327 10.86 17.04 12.96
N ASN A 328 12.14 17.36 13.15
CA ASN A 328 13.03 17.84 12.10
C ASN A 328 13.61 16.72 11.23
N ALA A 329 13.66 15.49 11.72
CA ALA A 329 14.21 14.34 10.99
C ALA A 329 13.15 13.67 10.09
N TRP A 330 11.89 13.62 10.54
CA TRP A 330 10.81 12.94 9.83
C TRP A 330 10.63 13.33 8.37
N PRO A 331 10.69 14.62 7.95
CA PRO A 331 10.52 14.97 6.54
C PRO A 331 11.50 14.28 5.59
N SER A 332 12.77 14.15 5.99
CA SER A 332 13.77 13.46 5.17
C SER A 332 13.54 11.95 5.12
N ILE A 333 13.12 11.37 6.25
CA ILE A 333 12.85 9.93 6.36
C ILE A 333 11.60 9.58 5.55
N ALA A 334 10.50 10.30 5.78
CA ALA A 334 9.24 10.12 5.05
C ALA A 334 9.41 10.32 3.55
N LYS A 335 10.15 11.35 3.10
CA LYS A 335 10.50 11.50 1.68
C LYS A 335 11.25 10.28 1.12
N GLY A 336 12.20 9.74 1.87
CA GLY A 336 12.95 8.55 1.47
C GLY A 336 12.09 7.27 1.43
N MET A 337 11.12 7.14 2.32
CA MET A 337 10.12 6.06 2.30
C MET A 337 9.16 6.24 1.13
N GLY A 338 8.53 7.41 1.01
CA GLY A 338 7.56 7.76 -0.02
C GLY A 338 8.07 7.60 -1.44
N ALA A 339 9.35 7.94 -1.69
CA ALA A 339 9.98 7.76 -3.01
C ALA A 339 10.07 6.28 -3.47
N ARG A 340 9.80 5.32 -2.58
CA ARG A 340 9.75 3.88 -2.89
C ARG A 340 8.32 3.32 -2.88
N THR A 341 7.32 4.20 -2.84
CA THR A 341 5.89 3.88 -2.82
C THR A 341 5.17 4.62 -3.95
N SER A 342 3.97 4.18 -4.30
CA SER A 342 3.09 4.86 -5.27
C SER A 342 2.21 5.95 -4.64
N MET A 343 2.57 6.43 -3.45
CA MET A 343 1.82 7.43 -2.69
C MET A 343 1.87 8.79 -3.41
N SER A 344 0.72 9.47 -3.48
CA SER A 344 0.65 10.83 -4.03
C SER A 344 1.38 11.84 -3.13
N ASP A 345 1.71 13.00 -3.70
CA ASP A 345 2.37 14.08 -2.94
C ASP A 345 1.54 14.50 -1.71
N ASN A 346 0.21 14.58 -1.85
CA ASN A 346 -0.68 14.95 -0.73
C ASN A 346 -0.73 13.88 0.36
N GLU A 347 -0.78 12.60 0.00
CA GLU A 347 -0.74 11.50 0.96
C GLU A 347 0.58 11.43 1.71
N LEU A 348 1.70 11.59 0.99
CA LEU A 348 3.03 11.66 1.59
C LEU A 348 3.14 12.82 2.56
N ASP A 349 2.56 13.95 2.20
CA ASP A 349 2.55 15.17 2.99
C ASP A 349 1.66 15.04 4.24
N ILE A 350 0.51 14.36 4.14
CA ILE A 350 -0.33 13.99 5.30
C ILE A 350 0.41 13.02 6.23
N LEU A 351 1.02 11.97 5.67
CA LEU A 351 1.76 10.96 6.45
C LEU A 351 2.99 11.58 7.14
N THR A 352 3.74 12.42 6.42
CA THR A 352 4.89 13.14 6.98
C THR A 352 4.46 14.00 8.16
N ARG A 353 3.35 14.71 8.05
CA ARG A 353 2.83 15.53 9.16
C ARG A 353 2.32 14.69 10.30
N TYR A 354 1.65 13.57 10.05
CA TYR A 354 1.30 12.63 11.10
C TYR A 354 2.52 12.22 11.92
N PHE A 355 3.63 11.87 11.25
CA PHE A 355 4.88 11.57 11.95
C PHE A 355 5.43 12.76 12.74
N GLN A 356 5.41 13.98 12.17
CA GLN A 356 5.88 15.18 12.85
C GLN A 356 5.03 15.56 14.07
N TYR A 357 3.69 15.53 13.97
CA TYR A 357 2.77 15.82 15.08
C TYR A 357 2.78 14.76 16.18
N ASN A 358 3.32 13.58 15.92
CA ASN A 358 3.49 12.50 16.91
C ASN A 358 4.97 12.20 17.18
N ALA A 359 5.88 13.10 16.79
CA ALA A 359 7.32 12.94 16.95
C ALA A 359 7.75 13.00 18.42
N LYS A 360 8.94 12.46 18.73
CA LYS A 360 9.41 12.34 20.13
C LYS A 360 9.55 13.67 20.86
N ASP A 361 9.95 14.71 20.14
CA ASP A 361 10.28 16.04 20.64
C ASP A 361 9.23 17.09 20.30
N ILE A 362 8.08 16.73 19.71
CA ILE A 362 7.00 17.68 19.41
C ILE A 362 6.58 18.41 20.69
N THR A 363 6.58 19.74 20.65
CA THR A 363 6.24 20.57 21.82
C THR A 363 4.74 20.83 21.92
N GLU A 364 4.04 20.80 20.79
CA GLU A 364 2.58 20.73 20.71
C GLU A 364 2.15 19.26 20.86
N LYS A 365 2.13 18.73 22.09
CA LYS A 365 1.50 17.42 22.36
C LYS A 365 -0.01 17.61 22.54
N LYS A 366 -0.77 16.72 21.88
CA LYS A 366 -2.25 16.62 21.84
C LYS A 366 -2.98 17.11 23.09
#